data_AF-A0A533VH47-F1
#
_entry.id   AF-A0A533VH47-F1
#
_cell.length_a   1.000
_cell.length_b   1.000
_cell.length_c   1.000
_cell.angle_alpha   90.00
_cell.angle_beta   90.00
_cell.angle_gamma   90.00
#
_symmetry.space_group_name_H-M   'P 1'
#
loop_
_entity.id
_entity.type
_entity.pdbx_description
1 polymer ?
#
loop_
_entity_poly.entity_id
_entity_poly.type
_entity_poly.pdbx_seq_one_letter_code
_entity_poly.pdbx_strand_id
1 'polypeptide(L)'
;MTFGKDTCSSCGKYTDITAKVLNGQETLYCKECQDKELKIMLENFNQIKFYCIKCGSSNVTKNDTKTGISLTDIPNAIYAKAFITCKDCDHRFFLKMEDQGKIN
;
A
#
# COMPACT_ATOMS: atom_id res chain seq x y z
N MET A 1 13.88 -9.46 7.54
CA MET A 1 14.01 -10.57 6.58
C MET A 1 14.84 -10.09 5.42
N THR A 2 15.89 -10.84 5.04
CA THR A 2 16.69 -10.61 3.83
C THR A 2 16.41 -11.77 2.88
N PHE A 3 15.90 -11.49 1.67
CA PHE A 3 15.47 -12.52 0.72
C PHE A 3 16.64 -13.08 -0.12
N GLY A 4 17.86 -12.54 0.06
CA GLY A 4 19.04 -12.90 -0.73
C GLY A 4 19.13 -12.11 -2.03
N LYS A 5 20.09 -12.50 -2.89
CA LYS A 5 20.25 -11.92 -4.23
C LYS A 5 19.39 -12.68 -5.24
N ASP A 6 18.64 -11.93 -6.04
CA ASP A 6 17.87 -12.48 -7.16
C ASP A 6 17.62 -11.37 -8.20
N THR A 7 16.97 -11.72 -9.31
CA THR A 7 16.55 -10.77 -10.34
C THR A 7 15.29 -10.05 -9.89
N CYS A 8 15.38 -8.73 -9.72
CA CYS A 8 14.21 -7.89 -9.44
C CYS A 8 13.20 -7.96 -10.59
N SER A 9 11.96 -8.34 -10.30
CA SER A 9 10.88 -8.48 -11.29
C SER A 9 10.50 -7.15 -11.95
N SER A 10 10.77 -6.02 -11.28
CA SER A 10 10.43 -4.68 -11.78
C SER A 10 11.49 -4.09 -12.71
N CYS A 11 12.79 -4.24 -12.39
CA CYS A 11 13.88 -3.62 -13.16
C CYS A 11 14.83 -4.60 -13.86
N GLY A 12 14.65 -5.91 -13.67
CA GLY A 12 15.46 -6.96 -14.30
C GLY A 12 16.91 -7.05 -13.80
N LYS A 13 17.31 -6.27 -12.80
CA LYS A 13 18.67 -6.30 -12.24
C LYS A 13 18.81 -7.45 -11.25
N TYR A 14 19.90 -8.23 -11.36
CA TYR A 14 20.32 -9.18 -10.33
C TYR A 14 20.96 -8.43 -9.15
N THR A 15 20.27 -8.40 -8.00
CA THR A 15 20.63 -7.58 -6.84
C THR A 15 20.00 -8.12 -5.56
N ASP A 16 20.29 -7.52 -4.41
CA ASP A 16 19.65 -7.88 -3.15
C ASP A 16 18.15 -7.56 -3.16
N ILE A 17 17.34 -8.58 -2.87
CA ILE A 17 15.88 -8.48 -2.79
C ILE A 17 15.47 -8.16 -1.35
N THR A 18 14.66 -7.10 -1.22
CA THR A 18 14.21 -6.57 0.06
C THR A 18 12.73 -6.85 0.31
N ALA A 19 11.98 -7.16 -0.74
CA ALA A 19 10.59 -7.57 -0.63
C ALA A 19 10.20 -8.59 -1.70
N LYS A 20 9.25 -9.44 -1.32
CA LYS A 20 8.55 -10.38 -2.18
C LYS A 20 7.07 -10.09 -2.02
N VAL A 21 6.30 -9.96 -3.09
CA VAL A 21 4.86 -9.65 -3.09
C VAL A 21 4.18 -10.67 -3.98
N LEU A 22 3.05 -11.27 -3.56
CA LEU A 22 2.28 -12.17 -4.42
C LEU A 22 1.00 -11.47 -4.85
N ASN A 23 0.92 -11.18 -6.13
CA ASN A 23 -0.19 -10.49 -6.78
C ASN A 23 -0.53 -11.29 -8.05
N GLY A 24 -1.15 -12.45 -7.85
CA GLY A 24 -1.34 -13.50 -8.88
C GLY A 24 -0.06 -14.28 -9.24
N GLN A 25 1.09 -13.60 -9.32
CA GLN A 25 2.42 -14.19 -9.43
C GLN A 25 3.39 -13.57 -8.42
N GLU A 26 4.48 -14.28 -8.16
CA GLU A 26 5.55 -13.81 -7.28
C GLU A 26 6.32 -12.65 -7.91
N THR A 27 6.28 -11.50 -7.25
CA THR A 27 7.01 -10.30 -7.65
C THR A 27 8.11 -10.03 -6.63
N LEU A 28 9.36 -10.01 -7.09
CA LEU A 28 10.54 -9.69 -6.28
C LEU A 28 10.95 -8.24 -6.50
N TYR A 29 11.16 -7.51 -5.41
CA TYR A 29 11.57 -6.13 -5.43
C TYR A 29 12.94 -5.94 -4.78
N CYS A 30 13.85 -5.29 -5.51
CA CYS A 30 14.97 -4.60 -4.89
C CYS A 30 14.50 -3.33 -4.18
N LYS A 31 15.34 -2.77 -3.30
CA LYS A 31 14.99 -1.59 -2.49
C LYS A 31 14.47 -0.41 -3.31
N GLU A 32 15.17 -0.04 -4.39
CA GLU A 32 14.79 1.09 -5.23
C GLU A 32 13.39 0.91 -5.86
N CYS A 33 13.11 -0.29 -6.38
CA CYS A 33 11.82 -0.61 -6.97
C CYS A 33 10.72 -0.68 -5.90
N GLN A 34 11.01 -1.28 -4.74
CA GLN A 34 10.09 -1.29 -3.60
C GLN A 34 9.71 0.13 -3.18
N ASP A 35 10.70 1.00 -2.96
CA ASP A 35 10.47 2.39 -2.53
C ASP A 35 9.65 3.16 -3.57
N LYS A 36 9.91 2.91 -4.86
CA LYS A 36 9.14 3.48 -5.97
C LYS A 36 7.67 3.05 -5.95
N GLU A 37 7.40 1.75 -5.82
CA GLU A 37 6.02 1.24 -5.76
C GLU A 37 5.27 1.78 -4.53
N LEU A 38 5.92 1.80 -3.36
CA LEU A 38 5.35 2.37 -2.14
C LEU A 38 5.03 3.86 -2.27
N LYS A 39 5.86 4.61 -3.01
CA LYS A 39 5.61 6.02 -3.31
C LYS A 39 4.42 6.21 -4.24
N ILE A 40 4.35 5.44 -5.34
CA ILE A 40 3.23 5.48 -6.29
C ILE A 40 1.91 5.16 -5.57
N MET A 41 1.90 4.11 -4.74
CA MET A 41 0.73 3.73 -3.94
C MET A 41 0.30 4.87 -3.01
N LEU A 42 1.25 5.56 -2.36
CA LEU A 42 0.95 6.67 -1.45
C LEU A 42 0.37 7.87 -2.20
N GLU A 43 0.97 8.23 -3.34
CA GLU A 43 0.50 9.32 -4.20
C GLU A 43 -0.93 9.06 -4.70
N ASN A 44 -1.21 7.85 -5.17
CA ASN A 44 -2.54 7.44 -5.62
C ASN A 44 -3.54 7.43 -4.46
N PHE A 45 -3.18 6.86 -3.30
CA PHE A 45 -4.03 6.84 -2.11
C PHE A 45 -4.38 8.25 -1.62
N ASN A 46 -3.45 9.20 -1.70
CA ASN A 46 -3.68 10.59 -1.33
C ASN A 46 -4.66 11.31 -2.26
N GLN A 47 -4.83 10.86 -3.50
CA GLN A 47 -5.81 11.41 -4.44
C GLN A 47 -7.24 10.86 -4.24
N ILE A 48 -7.39 9.71 -3.56
CA ILE A 48 -8.72 9.10 -3.32
C ILE A 48 -9.58 10.03 -2.46
N LYS A 49 -10.76 10.41 -2.96
CA LYS A 49 -11.75 11.15 -2.19
C LYS A 49 -12.58 10.19 -1.34
N PHE A 50 -12.68 10.49 -0.05
CA PHE A 50 -13.50 9.73 0.88
C PHE A 50 -14.73 10.53 1.29
N TYR A 51 -15.78 9.82 1.63
CA TYR A 51 -16.96 10.37 2.29
C TYR A 51 -17.07 9.75 3.68
N CYS A 52 -17.58 10.53 4.63
CA CYS A 52 -17.82 10.05 5.98
C CYS A 52 -18.86 8.93 5.93
N ILE A 53 -18.50 7.73 6.40
CA ILE A 53 -19.44 6.59 6.41
C ILE A 53 -20.59 6.76 7.41
N LYS A 54 -20.51 7.72 8.34
CA LYS A 54 -21.54 8.00 9.34
C LYS A 54 -22.58 9.02 8.87
N CYS A 55 -22.15 10.11 8.22
CA CYS A 55 -23.05 11.21 7.85
C CYS A 55 -23.06 11.54 6.35
N GLY A 56 -22.27 10.84 5.52
CA GLY A 56 -22.20 11.07 4.08
C GLY A 56 -21.43 12.32 3.65
N SER A 57 -20.90 13.12 4.58
CA SER A 57 -20.15 14.35 4.25
C SER A 57 -18.85 14.07 3.50
N SER A 58 -18.51 14.91 2.52
CA SER A 58 -17.19 14.93 1.86
C SER A 58 -16.13 15.70 2.65
N ASN A 59 -16.49 16.38 3.74
CA ASN A 59 -15.56 17.16 4.56
C ASN A 59 -14.76 16.24 5.48
N VAL A 60 -13.86 15.47 4.88
CA VAL A 60 -13.00 14.50 5.55
C VAL A 60 -11.54 14.79 5.30
N THR A 61 -10.72 14.62 6.33
CA THR A 61 -9.26 14.77 6.26
C THR A 61 -8.58 13.42 6.46
N LYS A 62 -7.56 13.13 5.64
CA LYS A 62 -6.66 11.99 5.82
C LYS A 62 -5.46 12.41 6.68
N ASN A 63 -5.22 11.68 7.75
CA ASN A 63 -4.12 11.88 8.69
C ASN A 63 -3.25 10.61 8.76
N ASP A 64 -1.97 10.77 9.07
CA ASP A 64 -1.00 9.67 9.23
C ASP A 64 -0.97 8.68 8.05
N THR A 65 -0.99 9.20 6.82
CA THR A 65 -0.93 8.40 5.60
C THR A 65 0.40 7.67 5.48
N LYS A 66 0.34 6.34 5.34
CA LYS A 66 1.53 5.48 5.24
C LYS A 66 1.29 4.35 4.26
N THR A 67 2.31 3.98 3.50
CA THR A 67 2.34 2.75 2.71
C THR A 67 3.27 1.72 3.35
N GLY A 68 3.10 0.46 2.96
CA GLY A 68 3.98 -0.61 3.40
C GLY A 68 3.67 -1.91 2.68
N ILE A 69 4.36 -2.96 3.10
CA ILE A 69 4.12 -4.33 2.63
C ILE A 69 3.63 -5.12 3.84
N SER A 70 2.49 -5.80 3.69
CA SER A 70 1.96 -6.66 4.73
C SER A 70 2.85 -7.88 4.83
N LEU A 71 3.50 -8.08 5.99
CA LEU A 71 4.34 -9.26 6.26
C LEU A 71 3.51 -10.25 7.09
N THR A 72 2.58 -10.93 6.45
CA THR A 72 1.72 -11.97 7.06
C THR A 72 2.11 -13.35 6.55
N ASP A 73 1.64 -14.41 7.22
CA ASP A 73 1.95 -15.81 6.89
C ASP A 73 1.42 -16.28 5.50
N ILE A 74 0.58 -15.46 4.86
CA ILE A 74 0.09 -15.62 3.48
C ILE A 74 0.24 -14.26 2.77
N PRO A 75 0.40 -14.27 1.45
CA PRO A 75 1.54 -13.64 0.87
C PRO A 75 1.42 -12.13 0.72
N ASN A 76 2.58 -11.51 0.85
CA ASN A 76 2.78 -10.09 1.02
C ASN A 76 2.03 -9.24 -0.03
N ALA A 77 1.19 -8.32 0.44
CA ALA A 77 0.49 -7.32 -0.38
C ALA A 77 1.03 -5.92 -0.08
N ILE A 78 1.11 -5.06 -1.09
CA ILE A 78 1.36 -3.63 -0.89
C ILE A 78 0.09 -3.01 -0.32
N TYR A 79 0.21 -2.16 0.70
CA TYR A 79 -0.94 -1.49 1.29
C TYR A 79 -0.69 0.01 1.47
N ALA A 80 -1.79 0.76 1.53
CA ALA A 80 -1.85 2.12 2.06
C ALA A 80 -2.80 2.15 3.27
N LYS A 81 -2.46 2.94 4.30
CA LYS A 81 -3.31 3.13 5.47
C LYS A 81 -3.32 4.58 5.91
N ALA A 82 -4.44 4.99 6.53
CA ALA A 82 -4.59 6.30 7.12
C ALA A 82 -5.71 6.32 8.16
N PHE A 83 -5.72 7.37 8.98
CA PHE A 83 -6.91 7.76 9.71
C PHE A 83 -7.70 8.78 8.91
N ILE A 84 -9.00 8.57 8.80
CA ILE A 84 -9.93 9.50 8.18
C ILE A 84 -10.75 10.15 9.30
N THR A 85 -10.74 11.46 9.37
CA THR A 85 -11.54 12.24 10.32
C THR A 85 -12.55 13.07 9.56
N CYS A 86 -13.85 12.94 9.88
CA CYS A 86 -14.88 13.83 9.38
C CYS A 86 -14.94 15.09 10.25
N LYS A 87 -14.94 16.26 9.63
CA LYS A 87 -15.00 17.55 10.34
C LYS A 87 -16.41 17.99 10.72
N ASP A 88 -17.44 17.39 10.11
CA ASP A 88 -18.83 17.79 10.35
C ASP A 88 -19.50 16.99 11.48
N CYS A 89 -19.03 15.77 11.77
CA CYS A 89 -19.58 14.91 12.82
C CYS A 89 -18.53 14.32 13.76
N ASP A 90 -17.29 14.80 13.68
CA ASP A 90 -16.14 14.45 14.53
C ASP A 90 -15.80 12.96 14.65
N HIS A 91 -16.34 12.11 13.78
CA HIS A 91 -15.98 10.71 13.75
C HIS A 91 -14.61 10.47 13.08
N ARG A 92 -13.87 9.51 13.63
CA ARG A 92 -12.59 9.02 13.12
C ARG A 92 -12.67 7.55 12.76
N PHE A 93 -12.09 7.19 11.62
CA PHE A 93 -12.02 5.81 11.11
C PHE A 93 -10.58 5.47 10.76
N PHE A 94 -10.21 4.21 10.93
CA PHE A 94 -8.99 3.67 10.37
C PHE A 94 -9.30 2.99 9.04
N LEU A 95 -8.51 3.31 8.02
CA LEU A 95 -8.59 2.67 6.70
C LEU A 95 -7.26 2.00 6.39
N LYS A 96 -7.32 0.76 5.91
CA LYS A 96 -6.21 0.05 5.27
C LYS A 96 -6.72 -0.50 3.93
N MET A 97 -6.09 -0.10 2.84
CA MET A 97 -6.37 -0.59 1.50
C MET A 97 -5.17 -1.42 1.03
N GLU A 98 -5.43 -2.64 0.59
CA GLU A 98 -4.40 -3.58 0.15
C GLU A 98 -4.57 -3.87 -1.34
N ASP A 99 -3.46 -3.85 -2.09
CA ASP A 99 -3.42 -4.38 -3.45
C ASP A 99 -3.24 -5.90 -3.39
N GLN A 100 -4.37 -6.59 -3.49
CA GLN A 100 -4.47 -8.05 -3.55
C GLN A 100 -4.32 -8.59 -4.98
N GLY A 101 -4.14 -7.69 -5.93
CA GLY A 101 -3.87 -8.04 -7.31
C GLY A 101 -5.03 -8.12 -8.27
N LYS A 102 -4.70 -8.66 -9.45
CA LYS A 102 -5.67 -8.76 -10.55
C LYS A 102 -6.68 -9.88 -10.28
N ILE A 103 -7.96 -9.55 -10.43
CA ILE A 103 -9.04 -10.52 -10.54
C ILE A 103 -8.98 -11.05 -11.97
N ASN A 104 -8.74 -12.36 -12.12
CA ASN A 104 -8.79 -13.05 -13.42
C ASN A 104 -10.23 -13.25 -13.89
#